data_AF-A0A9X9X123-F1
#
_entry.id   AF-A0A9X9X123-F1
#
_cell.length_a   1.000
_cell.length_b   1.000
_cell.length_c   1.000
_cell.angle_alpha   90.00
_cell.angle_beta   90.00
_cell.angle_gamma   90.00
#
_symmetry.space_group_name_H-M   'P 1'
#
loop_
_entity.id
_entity.type
_entity.pdbx_description
1 polymer ?
#
loop_
_entity_poly.entity_id
_entity_poly.type
_entity_poly.pdbx_seq_one_letter_code
_entity_poly.pdbx_strand_id
1 'polypeptide(L)'
;MSGTWYSPDGVPRDPNAPTEDADRYVGSDEADHGLDSDGYPVAVVGGGPGGDTMEGRGGDDILSGGDGDDLLFGDDGNDQLQGGPGDDTLNGGAGDDFMDAQPGDDTVIGGEGIDTVVFNGAHGDYTWEKVEDGWIVVDRNVNDGDDGRDFVADDVEYAFFNGSEELVEVPCFTAGTMIATPERERPVEELRIGDPVLTADGRAVPVVFAGRSTVRARSARGALGTPVLIRAGALAENVPARDLYVSPHHGMVVDGMLVFAKALVNGLSILDAPAPAEIFTYFHIETEAHEVIVANGAPTETFCDNIPREAFDNHAEFLALYPEGREIGEMDLPHAKSRRQVPAATLTRLAARAAELCGAPMRAAA
;
A
#
# COMPACT_ATOMS: atom_id res chain seq x y z
N MET A 1 35.59 -3.80 -24.18
CA MET A 1 36.06 -2.71 -25.07
C MET A 1 35.06 -1.59 -24.90
N SER A 2 35.49 -0.45 -24.39
CA SER A 2 34.64 0.73 -24.15
C SER A 2 34.26 1.34 -25.50
N GLY A 3 33.00 1.16 -25.92
CA GLY A 3 32.44 1.89 -27.05
C GLY A 3 32.04 3.28 -26.57
N THR A 4 32.71 4.31 -27.07
CA THR A 4 32.23 5.70 -26.98
C THR A 4 31.13 5.89 -28.02
N TRP A 5 29.95 6.34 -27.57
CA TRP A 5 28.82 6.71 -28.42
C TRP A 5 28.93 8.15 -28.87
N TYR A 6 28.39 8.45 -30.07
CA TYR A 6 28.29 9.77 -30.67
C TYR A 6 26.84 10.05 -31.03
N SER A 7 26.35 11.26 -30.77
CA SER A 7 25.05 11.76 -31.24
C SER A 7 25.06 12.02 -32.78
N PRO A 8 23.91 12.29 -33.44
CA PRO A 8 23.83 12.51 -34.91
C PRO A 8 24.70 13.67 -35.43
N ASP A 9 25.11 14.57 -34.55
CA ASP A 9 26.04 15.69 -34.76
C ASP A 9 27.51 15.36 -34.42
N GLY A 10 27.80 14.15 -33.95
CA GLY A 10 29.16 13.66 -33.74
C GLY A 10 29.82 14.09 -32.43
N VAL A 11 29.05 14.28 -31.36
CA VAL A 11 29.60 14.59 -30.01
C VAL A 11 29.54 13.36 -29.10
N PRO A 12 30.63 12.99 -28.38
CA PRO A 12 30.59 11.86 -27.46
C PRO A 12 29.78 12.14 -26.18
N ARG A 13 28.86 11.26 -25.78
CA ARG A 13 28.14 11.35 -24.50
C ARG A 13 28.44 10.17 -23.55
N ASP A 14 28.35 10.45 -22.25
CA ASP A 14 28.58 9.51 -21.14
C ASP A 14 27.37 8.56 -20.98
N PRO A 15 27.56 7.23 -20.93
CA PRO A 15 26.46 6.25 -20.82
C PRO A 15 25.72 6.23 -19.47
N ASN A 16 26.11 7.06 -18.50
CA ASN A 16 25.39 7.24 -17.22
C ASN A 16 24.90 8.69 -16.99
N ALA A 17 24.89 9.53 -18.04
CA ALA A 17 24.32 10.87 -17.90
C ALA A 17 22.79 10.80 -18.01
N PRO A 18 22.02 11.43 -17.11
CA PRO A 18 20.60 11.68 -17.36
C PRO A 18 20.47 12.41 -18.69
N THR A 19 19.49 12.02 -19.51
CA THR A 19 19.22 12.63 -20.81
C THR A 19 18.88 14.11 -20.59
N GLU A 20 19.82 15.03 -20.84
CA GLU A 20 19.56 16.47 -20.83
C GLU A 20 18.56 16.82 -21.95
N ASP A 21 17.48 17.54 -21.60
CA ASP A 21 16.44 18.17 -22.45
C ASP A 21 16.00 17.33 -23.65
N ALA A 22 15.02 16.46 -23.45
CA ALA A 22 14.42 15.69 -24.53
C ALA A 22 13.03 16.20 -24.90
N ASP A 23 12.96 17.28 -25.71
CA ASP A 23 11.73 17.80 -26.36
C ASP A 23 10.86 16.68 -27.01
N ARG A 24 11.51 15.56 -27.37
CA ARG A 24 10.86 14.33 -27.83
C ARG A 24 11.73 13.10 -27.58
N TYR A 25 11.23 12.15 -26.79
CA TYR A 25 11.76 10.79 -26.67
C TYR A 25 10.83 9.79 -27.35
N VAL A 26 11.42 8.79 -27.99
CA VAL A 26 10.69 7.63 -28.52
C VAL A 26 11.56 6.42 -28.22
N GLY A 27 11.07 5.51 -27.40
CA GLY A 27 11.72 4.26 -27.02
C GLY A 27 12.08 3.42 -28.24
N SER A 28 12.98 2.45 -28.06
CA SER A 28 13.38 1.52 -29.13
C SER A 28 13.07 0.08 -28.75
N ASP A 29 12.64 -0.71 -29.74
CA ASP A 29 12.48 -2.17 -29.63
C ASP A 29 13.84 -2.89 -29.52
N GLU A 30 14.95 -2.19 -29.79
CA GLU A 30 16.31 -2.68 -29.63
C GLU A 30 17.20 -1.65 -28.91
N ALA A 31 17.44 -1.92 -27.62
CA ALA A 31 18.45 -1.34 -26.73
C ALA A 31 18.10 0.01 -26.08
N ASP A 32 17.16 -0.04 -25.15
CA ASP A 32 17.16 0.83 -23.96
C ASP A 32 17.35 0.03 -22.66
N HIS A 33 17.53 0.77 -21.58
CA HIS A 33 18.26 0.46 -20.36
C HIS A 33 17.69 -0.68 -19.50
N GLY A 34 18.07 -1.92 -19.85
CA GLY A 34 17.80 -3.11 -19.03
C GLY A 34 16.66 -3.92 -19.61
N LEU A 35 16.72 -5.24 -19.42
CA LEU A 35 15.62 -6.11 -19.82
C LEU A 35 14.74 -6.37 -18.61
N ASP A 36 13.43 -6.37 -18.78
CA ASP A 36 12.48 -6.89 -17.81
C ASP A 36 12.66 -8.42 -17.61
N SER A 37 11.81 -9.05 -16.79
CA SER A 37 11.88 -10.50 -16.56
C SER A 37 11.59 -11.35 -17.81
N ASP A 38 10.99 -10.76 -18.84
CA ASP A 38 10.54 -11.43 -20.07
C ASP A 38 11.43 -11.12 -21.29
N GLY A 39 12.41 -10.23 -21.13
CA GLY A 39 13.42 -9.92 -22.13
C GLY A 39 13.10 -8.71 -23.01
N TYR A 40 12.13 -7.87 -22.64
CA TYR A 40 11.83 -6.61 -23.31
C TYR A 40 12.66 -5.44 -22.74
N PRO A 41 13.06 -4.47 -23.57
CA PRO A 41 13.80 -3.29 -23.10
C PRO A 41 12.93 -2.45 -22.15
N VAL A 42 13.58 -1.84 -21.16
CA VAL A 42 12.96 -0.88 -20.21
C VAL A 42 13.55 0.50 -20.46
N ALA A 43 12.69 1.48 -20.72
CA ALA A 43 13.01 2.90 -20.78
C ALA A 43 13.06 3.48 -19.37
N VAL A 44 14.10 4.26 -19.06
CA VAL A 44 14.16 5.09 -17.84
C VAL A 44 14.57 6.49 -18.27
N VAL A 45 13.59 7.35 -18.53
CA VAL A 45 13.79 8.62 -19.23
C VAL A 45 13.16 9.79 -18.48
N GLY A 46 13.88 10.92 -18.46
CA GLY A 46 13.39 12.22 -18.01
C GLY A 46 13.42 13.23 -19.15
N GLY A 47 12.32 13.96 -19.36
CA GLY A 47 12.17 14.99 -20.39
C GLY A 47 12.94 16.26 -20.06
N GLY A 48 12.75 16.80 -18.85
CA GLY A 48 13.44 18.00 -18.36
C GLY A 48 12.51 19.22 -18.35
N PRO A 49 13.03 20.45 -18.48
CA PRO A 49 12.19 21.63 -18.66
C PRO A 49 11.65 21.78 -20.09
N GLY A 50 10.39 22.18 -20.22
CA GLY A 50 9.69 22.34 -21.50
C GLY A 50 8.56 21.33 -21.62
N GLY A 51 7.71 21.49 -22.65
CA GLY A 51 6.70 20.48 -22.96
C GLY A 51 7.31 19.39 -23.85
N ASP A 52 7.39 18.19 -23.31
CA ASP A 52 8.04 17.03 -23.86
C ASP A 52 7.02 16.01 -24.39
N THR A 53 7.48 15.11 -25.27
CA THR A 53 6.67 13.98 -25.73
C THR A 53 7.49 12.71 -25.62
N MET A 54 7.02 11.75 -24.83
CA MET A 54 7.72 10.50 -24.54
C MET A 54 6.83 9.29 -24.84
N GLU A 55 7.41 8.28 -25.47
CA GLU A 55 6.75 7.03 -25.89
C GLU A 55 7.63 5.86 -25.43
N GLY A 56 7.13 4.98 -24.55
CA GLY A 56 7.83 3.83 -23.99
C GLY A 56 7.93 2.64 -24.95
N ARG A 57 6.79 2.35 -25.60
CA ARG A 57 6.53 1.29 -26.58
C ARG A 57 6.24 -0.07 -25.99
N GLY A 58 7.24 -0.76 -25.48
CA GLY A 58 7.15 -2.19 -25.24
C GLY A 58 8.09 -2.63 -24.15
N GLY A 59 7.55 -3.23 -23.10
CA GLY A 59 8.26 -3.53 -21.87
C GLY A 59 7.77 -2.63 -20.73
N ASP A 60 8.16 -2.95 -19.49
CA ASP A 60 7.76 -2.17 -18.31
C ASP A 60 8.62 -0.89 -18.18
N ASP A 61 8.12 0.26 -18.61
CA ASP A 61 8.86 1.52 -18.74
C ASP A 61 8.72 2.47 -17.53
N ILE A 62 9.68 3.39 -17.38
CA ILE A 62 9.67 4.47 -16.40
C ILE A 62 9.89 5.80 -17.13
N LEU A 63 8.83 6.59 -17.28
CA LEU A 63 8.86 7.88 -17.98
C LEU A 63 8.58 9.03 -17.00
N SER A 64 9.35 10.11 -17.09
CA SER A 64 9.19 11.31 -16.27
C SER A 64 9.21 12.57 -17.15
N GLY A 65 8.13 13.35 -17.13
CA GLY A 65 7.93 14.58 -17.91
C GLY A 65 8.96 15.62 -17.55
N GLY A 66 8.88 16.10 -16.32
CA GLY A 66 9.72 17.17 -15.84
C GLY A 66 8.90 18.43 -15.63
N ASP A 67 9.44 19.60 -15.96
CA ASP A 67 8.69 20.86 -15.81
C ASP A 67 8.07 21.24 -17.17
N GLY A 68 6.75 21.27 -17.32
CA GLY A 68 6.09 21.69 -18.56
C GLY A 68 4.80 20.94 -18.82
N ASP A 69 4.19 21.20 -19.98
CA ASP A 69 2.97 20.49 -20.41
C ASP A 69 3.39 19.30 -21.28
N ASP A 70 3.44 18.10 -20.68
CA ASP A 70 4.07 16.91 -21.24
C ASP A 70 3.06 15.89 -21.80
N LEU A 71 3.51 15.07 -22.75
CA LEU A 71 2.75 13.94 -23.28
C LEU A 71 3.52 12.64 -23.03
N LEU A 72 2.99 11.77 -22.17
CA LEU A 72 3.59 10.49 -21.81
C LEU A 72 2.73 9.32 -22.29
N PHE A 73 3.33 8.41 -23.05
CA PHE A 73 2.71 7.17 -23.54
C PHE A 73 3.54 5.98 -23.07
N GLY A 74 2.95 5.11 -22.23
CA GLY A 74 3.58 3.85 -21.82
C GLY A 74 3.60 2.81 -22.96
N ASP A 75 2.44 2.63 -23.60
CA ASP A 75 2.16 1.64 -24.64
C ASP A 75 2.09 0.20 -24.07
N ASP A 76 2.82 -0.80 -24.58
CA ASP A 76 2.69 -2.19 -24.11
C ASP A 76 3.61 -2.43 -22.89
N GLY A 77 3.07 -2.74 -21.71
CA GLY A 77 3.90 -2.97 -20.52
C GLY A 77 3.19 -2.57 -19.23
N ASN A 78 3.78 -2.85 -18.07
CA ASN A 78 3.33 -2.26 -16.80
C ASN A 78 4.21 -1.04 -16.50
N ASP A 79 3.71 0.13 -16.88
CA ASP A 79 4.51 1.35 -16.94
C ASP A 79 4.38 2.20 -15.68
N GLN A 80 5.42 3.02 -15.45
CA GLN A 80 5.43 4.07 -14.44
C GLN A 80 5.57 5.43 -15.13
N LEU A 81 4.50 6.21 -15.15
CA LEU A 81 4.46 7.53 -15.77
C LEU A 81 4.39 8.60 -14.68
N GLN A 82 5.32 9.55 -14.72
CA GLN A 82 5.30 10.74 -13.88
C GLN A 82 5.22 11.97 -14.78
N GLY A 83 4.18 12.79 -14.65
CA GLY A 83 4.01 14.04 -15.39
C GLY A 83 5.05 15.06 -14.93
N GLY A 84 4.76 15.71 -13.82
CA GLY A 84 5.61 16.75 -13.27
C GLY A 84 4.83 18.05 -13.15
N PRO A 85 5.47 19.18 -12.86
CA PRO A 85 4.73 20.44 -12.81
C PRO A 85 4.29 20.91 -14.21
N GLY A 86 2.99 21.05 -14.45
CA GLY A 86 2.41 21.58 -15.70
C GLY A 86 1.16 20.82 -16.11
N ASP A 87 0.53 21.17 -17.24
CA ASP A 87 -0.71 20.51 -17.68
C ASP A 87 -0.38 19.29 -18.55
N ASP A 88 -0.34 18.10 -17.94
CA ASP A 88 0.19 16.88 -18.55
C ASP A 88 -0.90 15.96 -19.13
N THR A 89 -0.49 15.10 -20.06
CA THR A 89 -1.29 13.96 -20.53
C THR A 89 -0.52 12.65 -20.35
N LEU A 90 -1.04 11.79 -19.49
CA LEU A 90 -0.50 10.46 -19.21
C LEU A 90 -1.44 9.41 -19.81
N ASN A 91 -0.89 8.51 -20.61
CA ASN A 91 -1.61 7.36 -21.17
C ASN A 91 -0.81 6.09 -20.90
N GLY A 92 -1.34 5.22 -20.03
CA GLY A 92 -0.72 3.95 -19.66
C GLY A 92 -0.54 3.04 -20.87
N GLY A 93 -1.64 2.66 -21.51
CA GLY A 93 -1.61 1.82 -22.69
C GLY A 93 -2.14 0.42 -22.39
N ALA A 94 -1.32 -0.61 -22.50
CA ALA A 94 -1.71 -2.00 -22.27
C ALA A 94 -0.85 -2.63 -21.18
N GLY A 95 -1.44 -2.91 -20.03
CA GLY A 95 -0.81 -3.50 -18.86
C GLY A 95 -1.38 -2.90 -17.58
N ASP A 96 -0.79 -3.21 -16.44
CA ASP A 96 -1.22 -2.64 -15.15
C ASP A 96 -0.37 -1.40 -14.83
N ASP A 97 -0.84 -0.20 -15.20
CA ASP A 97 -0.01 1.02 -15.18
C ASP A 97 -0.12 1.84 -13.90
N PHE A 98 0.94 2.60 -13.59
CA PHE A 98 1.03 3.52 -12.47
C PHE A 98 1.34 4.95 -12.96
N MET A 99 0.44 5.89 -12.69
CA MET A 99 0.49 7.26 -13.21
C MET A 99 0.45 8.28 -12.07
N ASP A 100 1.46 9.13 -11.95
CA ASP A 100 1.53 10.26 -11.02
C ASP A 100 1.58 11.55 -11.83
N ALA A 101 0.45 12.24 -11.93
CA ALA A 101 0.34 13.42 -12.79
C ALA A 101 1.10 14.63 -12.22
N GLN A 102 1.23 14.71 -10.88
CA GLN A 102 1.83 15.83 -10.14
C GLN A 102 0.98 17.12 -10.28
N PRO A 103 1.43 18.32 -9.86
CA PRO A 103 0.56 19.51 -9.95
C PRO A 103 0.32 20.01 -11.38
N GLY A 104 -0.95 20.16 -11.75
CA GLY A 104 -1.35 20.51 -13.12
C GLY A 104 -2.86 20.44 -13.33
N ASP A 105 -3.37 20.93 -14.47
CA ASP A 105 -4.69 20.47 -14.94
C ASP A 105 -4.47 19.26 -15.88
N ASP A 106 -4.42 18.06 -15.31
CA ASP A 106 -3.91 16.89 -16.03
C ASP A 106 -4.98 16.03 -16.73
N THR A 107 -4.54 15.20 -17.66
CA THR A 107 -5.35 14.15 -18.29
C THR A 107 -4.71 12.79 -18.10
N VAL A 108 -5.42 11.87 -17.44
CA VAL A 108 -4.93 10.52 -17.15
C VAL A 108 -5.84 9.48 -17.81
N ILE A 109 -5.24 8.63 -18.64
CA ILE A 109 -5.90 7.56 -19.41
C ILE A 109 -5.20 6.25 -19.04
N GLY A 110 -5.97 5.26 -18.57
CA GLY A 110 -5.41 3.96 -18.15
C GLY A 110 -5.12 3.09 -19.37
N GLY A 111 -6.19 2.59 -19.98
CA GLY A 111 -6.13 1.80 -21.20
C GLY A 111 -6.59 0.36 -20.95
N GLU A 112 -5.87 -0.62 -21.50
CA GLU A 112 -6.16 -2.03 -21.28
C GLU A 112 -5.39 -2.55 -20.06
N GLY A 113 -6.08 -2.82 -18.96
CA GLY A 113 -5.47 -3.55 -17.85
C GLY A 113 -6.05 -3.12 -16.52
N ILE A 114 -5.20 -2.90 -15.53
CA ILE A 114 -5.60 -2.42 -14.21
C ILE A 114 -4.72 -1.23 -13.83
N ASP A 115 -5.29 -0.04 -13.96
CA ASP A 115 -4.52 1.19 -13.94
C ASP A 115 -4.74 1.99 -12.65
N THR A 116 -3.68 2.65 -12.20
CA THR A 116 -3.66 3.41 -10.94
C THR A 116 -3.14 4.83 -11.19
N VAL A 117 -3.96 5.83 -10.86
CA VAL A 117 -3.53 7.23 -10.77
C VAL A 117 -3.15 7.60 -9.33
N VAL A 118 -2.20 8.51 -9.15
CA VAL A 118 -1.74 9.05 -7.86
C VAL A 118 -1.93 10.56 -7.82
N PHE A 119 -2.46 11.03 -6.70
CA PHE A 119 -2.64 12.44 -6.37
C PHE A 119 -1.80 12.82 -5.14
N ASN A 120 -1.20 14.01 -5.17
CA ASN A 120 -0.21 14.46 -4.20
C ASN A 120 -0.82 15.25 -3.03
N GLY A 121 -1.90 14.74 -2.44
CA GLY A 121 -2.66 15.43 -1.40
C GLY A 121 -3.46 14.47 -0.52
N ALA A 122 -4.09 14.99 0.54
CA ALA A 122 -4.99 14.17 1.34
C ALA A 122 -6.28 13.91 0.57
N HIS A 123 -6.85 12.70 0.60
CA HIS A 123 -8.10 12.39 -0.10
C HIS A 123 -9.24 13.37 0.24
N GLY A 124 -9.28 13.90 1.47
CA GLY A 124 -10.29 14.87 1.92
C GLY A 124 -10.25 16.22 1.19
N ASP A 125 -9.14 16.52 0.53
CA ASP A 125 -8.96 17.76 -0.23
C ASP A 125 -9.56 17.67 -1.63
N TYR A 126 -9.81 16.46 -2.16
CA TYR A 126 -10.28 16.28 -3.54
C TYR A 126 -11.79 16.11 -3.65
N THR A 127 -12.35 16.74 -4.68
CA THR A 127 -13.74 16.54 -5.09
C THR A 127 -13.82 15.79 -6.42
N TRP A 128 -14.71 14.80 -6.49
CA TRP A 128 -14.91 13.94 -7.65
C TRP A 128 -16.27 14.23 -8.31
N GLU A 129 -16.26 14.60 -9.59
CA GLU A 129 -17.46 14.80 -10.42
C GLU A 129 -17.46 13.82 -11.58
N LYS A 130 -18.46 12.93 -11.62
CA LYS A 130 -18.64 11.99 -12.73
C LYS A 130 -19.02 12.72 -14.01
N VAL A 131 -18.33 12.44 -15.11
CA VAL A 131 -18.65 12.91 -16.48
C VAL A 131 -18.89 11.71 -17.43
N GLU A 132 -19.11 11.96 -18.72
CA GLU A 132 -19.49 10.92 -19.70
C GLU A 132 -18.42 9.83 -19.86
N ASP A 133 -17.15 10.24 -19.94
CA ASP A 133 -16.02 9.35 -20.27
C ASP A 133 -14.99 9.24 -19.13
N GLY A 134 -15.36 9.65 -17.92
CA GLY A 134 -14.40 9.76 -16.82
C GLY A 134 -14.93 10.46 -15.59
N TRP A 135 -13.98 11.04 -14.85
CA TRP A 135 -14.18 11.83 -13.66
C TRP A 135 -13.38 13.12 -13.79
N ILE A 136 -13.96 14.20 -13.31
CA ILE A 136 -13.21 15.41 -12.99
C ILE A 136 -12.82 15.32 -11.52
N VAL A 137 -11.53 15.38 -11.24
CA VAL A 137 -10.95 15.41 -9.90
C VAL A 137 -10.44 16.83 -9.67
N VAL A 138 -10.75 17.42 -8.51
CA VAL A 138 -10.33 18.80 -8.22
C VAL A 138 -9.82 18.88 -6.81
N ASP A 139 -8.57 19.29 -6.65
CA ASP A 139 -8.02 19.67 -5.36
C ASP A 139 -8.68 20.97 -4.85
N ARG A 140 -9.15 20.95 -3.61
CA ARG A 140 -9.77 22.10 -2.94
C ARG A 140 -8.84 22.77 -1.94
N ASN A 141 -7.68 22.19 -1.66
CA ASN A 141 -6.72 22.72 -0.72
C ASN A 141 -5.65 23.56 -1.44
N VAL A 142 -5.96 24.84 -1.63
CA VAL A 142 -5.05 25.78 -2.30
C VAL A 142 -3.79 26.13 -1.48
N ASN A 143 -3.54 25.49 -0.32
CA ASN A 143 -2.49 25.89 0.61
C ASN A 143 -1.28 24.95 0.68
N ASP A 144 -1.37 23.72 0.16
CA ASP A 144 -0.31 22.70 0.15
C ASP A 144 0.32 22.47 -1.23
N GLY A 145 -0.18 23.14 -2.27
CA GLY A 145 0.24 22.97 -3.65
C GLY A 145 -0.99 22.52 -4.40
N ASP A 146 -1.58 23.44 -5.17
CA ASP A 146 -2.83 23.19 -5.91
C ASP A 146 -2.51 22.15 -6.99
N ASP A 147 -2.93 20.91 -6.76
CA ASP A 147 -2.82 19.82 -7.74
C ASP A 147 -3.83 19.99 -8.89
N GLY A 148 -4.59 21.10 -8.92
CA GLY A 148 -5.36 21.52 -10.08
C GLY A 148 -6.66 20.73 -10.32
N ARG A 149 -7.08 20.72 -11.58
CA ARG A 149 -8.32 20.10 -12.07
C ARG A 149 -8.00 19.04 -13.12
N ASP A 150 -8.01 17.80 -12.66
CA ASP A 150 -7.66 16.66 -13.51
C ASP A 150 -8.89 16.02 -14.15
N PHE A 151 -8.67 15.46 -15.34
CA PHE A 151 -9.54 14.47 -15.94
C PHE A 151 -8.93 13.08 -15.81
N VAL A 152 -9.67 12.18 -15.16
CA VAL A 152 -9.33 10.76 -15.05
C VAL A 152 -10.32 9.96 -15.86
N ALA A 153 -9.84 9.26 -16.88
CA ALA A 153 -10.68 8.48 -17.79
C ALA A 153 -11.35 7.28 -17.08
N ASP A 154 -12.44 6.78 -17.66
CA ASP A 154 -13.22 5.68 -17.08
C ASP A 154 -12.53 4.32 -17.08
N ASP A 155 -11.43 4.21 -17.83
CA ASP A 155 -10.53 3.07 -17.88
C ASP A 155 -9.39 3.16 -16.86
N VAL A 156 -9.44 4.11 -15.92
CA VAL A 156 -8.55 4.12 -14.75
C VAL A 156 -9.28 3.48 -13.56
N GLU A 157 -8.79 2.34 -13.08
CA GLU A 157 -9.47 1.57 -12.03
C GLU A 157 -9.28 2.16 -10.62
N TYR A 158 -8.12 2.76 -10.34
CA TYR A 158 -7.72 3.18 -9.00
C TYR A 158 -7.17 4.60 -8.93
N ALA A 159 -7.45 5.26 -7.81
CA ALA A 159 -6.82 6.52 -7.43
C ALA A 159 -6.20 6.40 -6.03
N PHE A 160 -4.93 6.77 -5.89
CA PHE A 160 -4.18 6.81 -4.65
C PHE A 160 -3.90 8.26 -4.24
N PHE A 161 -3.82 8.52 -2.95
CA PHE A 161 -3.62 9.86 -2.38
C PHE A 161 -2.45 9.80 -1.41
N ASN A 162 -1.39 10.57 -1.66
CA ASN A 162 -0.13 10.47 -0.93
C ASN A 162 0.18 11.67 0.01
N GLY A 163 -0.66 12.72 0.00
CA GLY A 163 -0.56 13.83 0.93
C GLY A 163 -0.97 13.42 2.34
N SER A 164 -0.62 14.25 3.33
CA SER A 164 -0.43 13.93 4.76
C SER A 164 -1.62 13.37 5.57
N GLU A 165 -2.63 12.80 4.93
CA GLU A 165 -3.41 11.70 5.48
C GLU A 165 -3.11 10.42 4.69
N GLU A 166 -1.91 9.88 4.94
CA GLU A 166 -1.60 8.45 4.80
C GLU A 166 -2.87 7.72 5.25
N LEU A 167 -3.56 7.01 4.32
CA LEU A 167 -4.62 6.03 4.62
C LEU A 167 -4.37 5.52 6.01
N VAL A 168 -5.18 5.91 7.00
CA VAL A 168 -4.69 5.74 8.37
C VAL A 168 -4.29 4.29 8.56
N GLU A 169 -2.99 4.08 8.74
CA GLU A 169 -2.34 2.78 8.60
C GLU A 169 -2.64 1.99 9.87
N VAL A 170 -3.88 1.54 10.00
CA VAL A 170 -4.36 1.06 11.27
C VAL A 170 -3.95 -0.39 11.46
N PRO A 171 -3.53 -0.80 12.66
CA PRO A 171 -3.51 -2.20 13.04
C PRO A 171 -4.95 -2.73 12.97
N CYS A 172 -5.21 -3.63 12.02
CA CYS A 172 -6.53 -4.18 11.79
C CYS A 172 -6.54 -5.70 11.88
N PHE A 173 -7.65 -6.22 12.41
CA PHE A 173 -8.05 -7.62 12.27
C PHE A 173 -9.13 -7.76 11.21
N THR A 174 -9.20 -8.87 10.49
CA THR A 174 -10.40 -9.20 9.71
C THR A 174 -11.44 -9.91 10.56
N ALA A 175 -12.70 -9.87 10.12
CA ALA A 175 -13.78 -10.67 10.68
C ALA A 175 -13.37 -12.15 10.90
N GLY A 176 -13.85 -12.76 11.97
CA GLY A 176 -13.53 -14.14 12.34
C GLY A 176 -12.20 -14.31 13.08
N THR A 177 -11.40 -13.25 13.24
CA THR A 177 -10.23 -13.29 14.11
C THR A 177 -10.67 -13.52 15.56
N MET A 178 -10.10 -14.54 16.21
CA MET A 178 -10.47 -14.96 17.55
C MET A 178 -9.54 -14.33 18.58
N ILE A 179 -10.08 -13.42 19.38
CA ILE A 179 -9.38 -12.68 20.43
C ILE A 179 -9.51 -13.44 21.74
N ALA A 180 -8.40 -13.66 22.43
CA ALA A 180 -8.38 -14.30 23.73
C ALA A 180 -9.05 -13.39 24.78
N THR A 181 -9.99 -13.95 25.54
CA THR A 181 -10.58 -13.32 26.73
C THR A 181 -10.45 -14.29 27.92
N PRO A 182 -10.61 -13.83 29.17
CA PRO A 182 -10.38 -14.66 30.36
C PRO A 182 -11.13 -15.99 30.39
N GLU A 183 -12.31 -16.05 29.78
CA GLU A 183 -13.20 -17.21 29.84
C GLU A 183 -13.13 -18.08 28.58
N ARG A 184 -12.94 -17.45 27.42
CA ARG A 184 -12.93 -18.10 26.10
C ARG A 184 -12.36 -17.16 25.04
N GLU A 185 -12.12 -17.67 23.85
CA GLU A 185 -11.90 -16.80 22.69
C GLU A 185 -13.24 -16.26 22.16
N ARG A 186 -13.20 -15.04 21.61
CA ARG A 186 -14.33 -14.34 21.00
C ARG A 186 -13.95 -13.80 19.62
N PRO A 187 -14.84 -13.87 18.62
CA PRO A 187 -14.62 -13.17 17.35
C PRO A 187 -14.47 -11.66 17.58
N VAL A 188 -13.56 -11.03 16.84
CA VAL A 188 -13.26 -9.61 16.98
C VAL A 188 -14.48 -8.72 16.73
N GLU A 189 -15.34 -9.10 15.79
CA GLU A 189 -16.59 -8.41 15.45
C GLU A 189 -17.65 -8.46 16.56
N GLU A 190 -17.49 -9.37 17.54
CA GLU A 190 -18.37 -9.49 18.69
C GLU A 190 -17.89 -8.71 19.91
N LEU A 191 -16.66 -8.17 19.89
CA LEU A 191 -16.14 -7.38 21.00
C LEU A 191 -16.87 -6.04 21.10
N ARG A 192 -17.10 -5.61 22.32
CA ARG A 192 -17.75 -4.35 22.69
C ARG A 192 -16.92 -3.65 23.74
N ILE A 193 -17.20 -2.36 23.93
CA ILE A 193 -16.59 -1.55 24.97
C ILE A 193 -16.84 -2.19 26.34
N GLY A 194 -15.79 -2.25 27.14
CA GLY A 194 -15.76 -2.88 28.46
C GLY A 194 -15.49 -4.39 28.45
N ASP A 195 -15.54 -5.06 27.28
CA ASP A 195 -15.18 -6.47 27.21
C ASP A 195 -13.70 -6.67 27.55
N PRO A 196 -13.34 -7.67 28.38
CA PRO A 196 -11.94 -7.94 28.71
C PRO A 196 -11.26 -8.71 27.57
N VAL A 197 -10.08 -8.24 27.16
CA VAL A 197 -9.14 -8.99 26.29
C VAL A 197 -7.91 -9.38 27.07
N LEU A 198 -7.33 -10.54 26.74
CA LEU A 198 -6.10 -11.02 27.36
C LEU A 198 -4.89 -10.47 26.60
N THR A 199 -4.03 -9.80 27.36
CA THR A 199 -2.68 -9.42 26.94
C THR A 199 -1.75 -10.64 26.92
N ALA A 200 -0.67 -10.56 26.15
CA ALA A 200 0.33 -11.64 26.04
C ALA A 200 1.07 -11.93 27.36
N ASP A 201 1.09 -10.97 28.30
CA ASP A 201 1.65 -11.16 29.65
C ASP A 201 0.64 -11.77 30.65
N GLY A 202 -0.62 -12.00 30.22
CA GLY A 202 -1.67 -12.65 30.99
C GLY A 202 -2.59 -11.70 31.76
N ARG A 203 -2.43 -10.38 31.66
CA ARG A 203 -3.41 -9.43 32.20
C ARG A 203 -4.69 -9.41 31.36
N ALA A 204 -5.82 -9.20 32.01
CA ALA A 204 -7.08 -8.87 31.36
C ALA A 204 -7.28 -7.35 31.36
N VAL A 205 -7.46 -6.75 30.19
CA VAL A 205 -7.64 -5.30 30.02
C VAL A 205 -8.94 -5.02 29.27
N PRO A 206 -9.68 -3.95 29.62
CA PRO A 206 -10.94 -3.64 28.96
C PRO A 206 -10.70 -3.02 27.59
N VAL A 207 -11.50 -3.42 26.60
CA VAL A 207 -11.65 -2.68 25.34
C VAL A 207 -12.29 -1.33 25.65
N VAL A 208 -11.65 -0.24 25.23
CA VAL A 208 -12.18 1.13 25.44
C VAL A 208 -12.83 1.68 24.19
N PHE A 209 -12.42 1.20 23.02
CA PHE A 209 -13.07 1.45 21.75
C PHE A 209 -12.86 0.27 20.80
N ALA A 210 -13.88 -0.05 20.02
CA ALA A 210 -13.83 -1.09 18.99
C ALA A 210 -14.18 -0.45 17.64
N GLY A 211 -13.15 -0.01 16.91
CA GLY A 211 -13.31 0.63 15.61
C GLY A 211 -13.61 -0.38 14.51
N ARG A 212 -14.25 0.08 13.43
CA ARG A 212 -14.41 -0.70 12.20
C ARG A 212 -14.31 0.19 10.97
N SER A 213 -13.70 -0.34 9.92
CA SER A 213 -13.64 0.29 8.61
C SER A 213 -13.96 -0.75 7.54
N THR A 214 -14.95 -0.45 6.71
CA THR A 214 -15.32 -1.32 5.59
C THR A 214 -14.51 -0.94 4.37
N VAL A 215 -13.69 -1.90 3.91
CA VAL A 215 -12.74 -1.74 2.81
C VAL A 215 -13.19 -2.57 1.62
N ARG A 216 -13.03 -2.01 0.43
CA ARG A 216 -13.19 -2.75 -0.82
C ARG A 216 -11.82 -3.31 -1.22
N ALA A 217 -11.71 -4.62 -1.43
CA ALA A 217 -10.45 -5.31 -1.74
C ALA A 217 -9.76 -4.81 -3.02
N ARG A 218 -10.51 -4.17 -3.93
CA ARG A 218 -9.98 -3.55 -5.14
C ARG A 218 -9.27 -2.22 -4.83
N SER A 219 -9.82 -1.38 -3.96
CA SER A 219 -9.20 -0.15 -3.40
C SER A 219 -8.01 -0.41 -2.44
N ALA A 220 -7.52 -1.65 -2.39
CA ALA A 220 -6.55 -2.16 -1.43
C ALA A 220 -5.33 -2.80 -2.12
N ARG A 221 -5.26 -2.72 -3.45
CA ARG A 221 -4.14 -3.19 -4.28
C ARG A 221 -3.39 -1.98 -4.80
N GLY A 222 -2.10 -1.94 -4.49
CA GLY A 222 -1.33 -0.70 -4.34
C GLY A 222 -0.63 -0.73 -2.97
N ALA A 223 0.26 -1.69 -2.81
CA ALA A 223 1.13 -1.96 -1.66
C ALA A 223 0.53 -2.28 -0.25
N LEU A 224 -0.66 -1.84 0.19
CA LEU A 224 -0.96 -1.82 1.66
C LEU A 224 -2.40 -2.13 2.14
N GLY A 225 -3.34 -2.55 1.28
CA GLY A 225 -4.74 -2.76 1.72
C GLY A 225 -5.22 -4.22 1.81
N THR A 226 -4.62 -5.15 1.07
CA THR A 226 -5.02 -6.57 1.10
C THR A 226 -4.55 -7.22 2.40
N PRO A 227 -5.42 -7.94 3.15
CA PRO A 227 -5.00 -8.58 4.39
C PRO A 227 -3.82 -9.52 4.16
N VAL A 228 -2.79 -9.40 4.99
CA VAL A 228 -1.67 -10.33 5.03
C VAL A 228 -2.13 -11.58 5.75
N LEU A 229 -2.05 -12.73 5.07
CA LEU A 229 -2.22 -14.01 5.71
C LEU A 229 -0.91 -14.42 6.41
N ILE A 230 -1.02 -14.74 7.69
CA ILE A 230 -0.02 -15.43 8.49
C ILE A 230 -0.58 -16.81 8.83
N ARG A 231 0.02 -17.85 8.26
CA ARG A 231 -0.44 -19.23 8.42
C ARG A 231 -0.25 -19.75 9.83
N ALA A 232 -1.10 -20.70 10.22
CA ALA A 232 -0.94 -21.43 11.47
C ALA A 232 0.48 -22.02 11.61
N GLY A 233 1.15 -21.74 12.73
CA GLY A 233 2.49 -22.25 13.03
C GLY A 233 3.64 -21.60 12.25
N ALA A 234 3.40 -20.48 11.56
CA ALA A 234 4.39 -19.83 10.70
C ALA A 234 5.42 -18.98 11.47
N LEU A 235 5.02 -18.35 12.58
CA LEU A 235 5.90 -17.51 13.40
C LEU A 235 6.75 -18.36 14.37
N ALA A 236 6.13 -19.39 14.95
CA ALA A 236 6.76 -20.42 15.78
C ALA A 236 5.85 -21.68 15.79
N GLU A 237 6.27 -22.75 16.49
CA GLU A 237 5.43 -23.94 16.65
C GLU A 237 4.07 -23.57 17.26
N ASN A 238 2.99 -23.84 16.51
CA ASN A 238 1.61 -23.46 16.86
C ASN A 238 1.36 -21.95 17.06
N VAL A 239 2.18 -21.08 16.46
CA VAL A 239 1.99 -19.62 16.49
C VAL A 239 1.98 -19.03 15.07
N PRO A 240 0.89 -18.37 14.64
CA PRO A 240 -0.43 -18.39 15.28
C PRO A 240 -0.98 -19.83 15.37
N ALA A 241 -1.92 -20.07 16.28
CA ALA A 241 -2.54 -21.40 16.44
C ALA A 241 -3.50 -21.74 15.28
N ARG A 242 -3.92 -20.75 14.51
CA ARG A 242 -4.74 -20.85 13.29
C ARG A 242 -4.37 -19.73 12.33
N ASP A 243 -4.80 -19.82 11.08
CA ASP A 243 -4.57 -18.78 10.07
C ASP A 243 -5.10 -17.43 10.57
N LEU A 244 -4.28 -16.39 10.44
CA LEU A 244 -4.55 -15.04 10.91
C LEU A 244 -4.41 -14.07 9.75
N TYR A 245 -5.48 -13.31 9.48
CA TYR A 245 -5.53 -12.27 8.47
C TYR A 245 -5.54 -10.91 9.17
N VAL A 246 -4.58 -10.06 8.82
CA VAL A 246 -4.38 -8.75 9.43
C VAL A 246 -4.02 -7.72 8.38
N SER A 247 -4.18 -6.43 8.69
CA SER A 247 -3.67 -5.39 7.77
C SER A 247 -2.14 -5.49 7.60
N PRO A 248 -1.59 -5.03 6.48
CA PRO A 248 -0.14 -5.00 6.24
C PRO A 248 0.67 -4.27 7.34
N HIS A 249 0.06 -3.30 8.02
CA HIS A 249 0.65 -2.53 9.12
C HIS A 249 0.34 -3.09 10.50
N HIS A 250 -0.26 -4.27 10.59
CA HIS A 250 -0.49 -4.90 11.87
C HIS A 250 0.82 -5.47 12.44
N GLY A 251 1.18 -5.02 13.64
CA GLY A 251 2.37 -5.44 14.37
C GLY A 251 2.22 -6.81 15.02
N MET A 252 3.00 -7.76 14.54
CA MET A 252 3.12 -9.12 15.08
C MET A 252 4.34 -9.22 15.99
N VAL A 253 4.23 -9.92 17.12
CA VAL A 253 5.40 -10.20 17.95
C VAL A 253 6.13 -11.44 17.45
N VAL A 254 7.37 -11.25 17.00
CA VAL A 254 8.25 -12.29 16.48
C VAL A 254 9.60 -12.20 17.16
N ASP A 255 10.05 -13.29 17.80
CA ASP A 255 11.33 -13.34 18.54
C ASP A 255 11.49 -12.19 19.56
N GLY A 256 10.38 -11.75 20.18
CA GLY A 256 10.33 -10.64 21.13
C GLY A 256 10.38 -9.24 20.49
N MET A 257 10.25 -9.15 19.16
CA MET A 257 10.21 -7.89 18.41
C MET A 257 8.84 -7.68 17.81
N LEU A 258 8.37 -6.43 17.78
CA LEU A 258 7.19 -6.03 17.03
C LEU A 258 7.57 -5.81 15.56
N VAL A 259 6.90 -6.52 14.65
CA VAL A 259 7.19 -6.54 13.21
C VAL A 259 5.89 -6.39 12.43
N PHE A 260 5.84 -5.46 11.48
CA PHE A 260 4.66 -5.32 10.62
C PHE A 260 4.44 -6.56 9.75
N ALA A 261 3.17 -6.95 9.59
CA ALA A 261 2.79 -8.09 8.78
C ALA A 261 3.30 -7.99 7.34
N LYS A 262 3.38 -6.80 6.74
CA LYS A 262 3.94 -6.59 5.39
C LYS A 262 5.40 -7.00 5.28
N ALA A 263 6.19 -6.83 6.34
CA ALA A 263 7.60 -7.23 6.37
C ALA A 263 7.77 -8.76 6.46
N LEU A 264 6.67 -9.50 6.66
CA LEU A 264 6.63 -10.96 6.76
C LEU A 264 6.19 -11.64 5.44
N VAL A 265 5.76 -10.87 4.43
CA VAL A 265 5.11 -11.36 3.20
C VAL A 265 6.02 -12.31 2.39
N ASN A 266 7.31 -11.99 2.25
CA ASN A 266 8.29 -12.72 1.43
C ASN A 266 8.73 -14.10 2.00
N GLY A 267 7.86 -14.77 2.75
CA GLY A 267 8.16 -16.08 3.32
C GLY A 267 7.13 -16.61 4.28
N LEU A 268 6.05 -15.90 4.62
CA LEU A 268 5.00 -16.39 5.52
C LEU A 268 3.59 -16.36 4.89
N SER A 269 3.43 -15.58 3.83
CA SER A 269 2.21 -15.55 3.02
C SER A 269 2.31 -16.64 1.96
N ILE A 270 1.60 -17.75 2.19
CA ILE A 270 1.50 -18.83 1.21
C ILE A 270 0.50 -18.40 0.14
N LEU A 271 0.97 -18.36 -1.11
CA LEU A 271 0.31 -17.93 -2.35
C LEU A 271 -1.06 -18.59 -2.67
N ASP A 272 -1.54 -19.51 -1.82
CA ASP A 272 -2.84 -20.20 -1.95
C ASP A 272 -3.87 -19.72 -0.90
N ALA A 273 -3.71 -18.50 -0.36
CA ALA A 273 -4.76 -17.89 0.44
C ALA A 273 -5.93 -17.51 -0.49
N PRO A 274 -7.19 -17.84 -0.16
CA PRO A 274 -8.30 -17.27 -0.90
C PRO A 274 -8.20 -15.75 -0.82
N ALA A 275 -8.34 -15.10 -1.97
CA ALA A 275 -8.44 -13.64 -2.01
C ALA A 275 -9.54 -13.20 -1.00
N PRO A 276 -9.33 -12.07 -0.28
CA PRO A 276 -10.38 -11.54 0.57
C PRO A 276 -11.65 -11.30 -0.27
N ALA A 277 -12.80 -11.28 0.39
CA ALA A 277 -14.03 -10.88 -0.25
C ALA A 277 -13.86 -9.48 -0.90
N GLU A 278 -14.57 -9.22 -2.00
CA GLU A 278 -14.51 -7.93 -2.70
C GLU A 278 -14.75 -6.74 -1.76
N ILE A 279 -15.58 -6.93 -0.73
CA ILE A 279 -15.78 -5.99 0.36
C ILE A 279 -15.58 -6.77 1.65
N PHE A 280 -14.75 -6.24 2.54
CA PHE A 280 -14.49 -6.82 3.86
C PHE A 280 -14.34 -5.72 4.91
N THR A 281 -14.50 -6.07 6.17
CA THR A 281 -14.40 -5.11 7.28
C THR A 281 -13.16 -5.40 8.10
N TYR A 282 -12.38 -4.35 8.34
CA TYR A 282 -11.33 -4.32 9.33
C TYR A 282 -11.88 -3.91 10.68
N PHE A 283 -11.36 -4.53 11.74
CA PHE A 283 -11.72 -4.26 13.13
C PHE A 283 -10.49 -3.85 13.92
N HIS A 284 -10.69 -2.90 14.82
CA HIS A 284 -9.65 -2.27 15.61
C HIS A 284 -10.01 -2.39 17.08
N ILE A 285 -9.06 -2.83 17.89
CA ILE A 285 -9.25 -2.99 19.33
C ILE A 285 -8.38 -1.95 20.02
N GLU A 286 -9.00 -1.00 20.68
CA GLU A 286 -8.33 0.00 21.51
C GLU A 286 -8.44 -0.41 22.98
N THR A 287 -7.36 -0.20 23.73
CA THR A 287 -7.28 -0.37 25.19
C THR A 287 -6.82 0.94 25.86
N GLU A 288 -6.76 1.01 27.19
CA GLU A 288 -6.30 2.24 27.89
C GLU A 288 -4.84 2.61 27.63
N ALA A 289 -4.03 1.62 27.26
CA ALA A 289 -2.69 1.78 26.76
C ALA A 289 -2.56 0.94 25.48
N HIS A 290 -1.52 1.18 24.68
CA HIS A 290 -1.16 0.27 23.61
C HIS A 290 -0.64 -1.04 24.23
N GLU A 291 -1.32 -2.14 23.92
CA GLU A 291 -1.10 -3.46 24.52
C GLU A 291 -0.72 -4.48 23.45
N VAL A 292 -0.06 -5.56 23.88
CA VAL A 292 0.06 -6.77 23.06
C VAL A 292 -0.97 -7.75 23.55
N ILE A 293 -1.95 -8.08 22.71
CA ILE A 293 -3.01 -9.05 22.98
C ILE A 293 -2.75 -10.38 22.28
N VAL A 294 -3.57 -11.38 22.57
CA VAL A 294 -3.51 -12.68 21.90
C VAL A 294 -4.67 -12.82 20.92
N ALA A 295 -4.35 -12.90 19.62
CA ALA A 295 -5.31 -13.11 18.54
C ALA A 295 -4.94 -14.36 17.74
N ASN A 296 -5.89 -15.27 17.54
CA ASN A 296 -5.66 -16.57 16.89
C ASN A 296 -4.46 -17.35 17.47
N GLY A 297 -4.16 -17.14 18.75
CA GLY A 297 -3.01 -17.74 19.45
C GLY A 297 -1.65 -17.08 19.17
N ALA A 298 -1.61 -15.94 18.47
CA ALA A 298 -0.41 -15.14 18.29
C ALA A 298 -0.43 -13.85 19.13
N PRO A 299 0.69 -13.49 19.78
CA PRO A 299 0.87 -12.18 20.39
C PRO A 299 0.98 -11.10 19.31
N THR A 300 0.13 -10.09 19.41
CA THR A 300 -0.06 -9.06 18.37
C THR A 300 -0.55 -7.75 18.97
N GLU A 301 -0.32 -6.65 18.29
CA GLU A 301 -0.63 -5.33 18.84
C GLU A 301 -2.12 -4.97 18.86
N THR A 302 -2.48 -4.07 19.76
CA THR A 302 -3.74 -3.32 19.72
C THR A 302 -3.58 -2.05 18.89
N PHE A 303 -4.72 -1.45 18.58
CA PHE A 303 -4.79 -0.08 18.08
C PHE A 303 -4.12 0.93 19.02
N CYS A 304 -3.57 2.02 18.47
CA CYS A 304 -2.94 3.12 19.22
C CYS A 304 -3.39 4.50 18.73
N ASP A 305 -3.06 5.52 19.51
CA ASP A 305 -3.67 6.84 19.48
C ASP A 305 -3.41 7.71 18.27
N ASN A 306 -2.35 7.43 17.52
CA ASN A 306 -1.89 8.27 16.42
C ASN A 306 -2.65 8.01 15.12
N ILE A 307 -3.92 7.65 15.26
CA ILE A 307 -4.78 7.24 14.16
C ILE A 307 -6.02 8.13 14.18
N PRO A 308 -6.21 8.93 13.11
CA PRO A 308 -7.47 9.62 12.88
C PRO A 308 -8.64 8.64 12.94
N ARG A 309 -9.52 8.86 13.92
CA ARG A 309 -10.71 8.03 14.14
C ARG A 309 -11.86 8.42 13.21
N GLU A 310 -11.67 9.47 12.44
CA GLU A 310 -12.60 10.00 11.45
C GLU A 310 -12.86 9.02 10.31
N ALA A 311 -11.88 8.18 10.01
CA ALA A 311 -11.94 7.15 8.97
C ALA A 311 -12.71 5.87 9.40
N PHE A 312 -13.18 5.78 10.65
CA PHE A 312 -13.97 4.63 11.10
C PHE A 312 -15.45 4.77 10.70
N ASP A 313 -16.05 3.69 10.19
CA ASP A 313 -17.49 3.63 9.88
C ASP A 313 -18.33 3.96 11.13
N ASN A 314 -17.80 3.70 12.32
CA ASN A 314 -18.41 4.00 13.61
C ASN A 314 -17.78 5.19 14.36
N HIS A 315 -17.19 6.16 13.66
CA HIS A 315 -16.64 7.37 14.28
C HIS A 315 -17.64 8.10 15.19
N ALA A 316 -18.92 8.14 14.83
CA ALA A 316 -19.97 8.75 15.67
C ALA A 316 -20.10 8.08 17.05
N GLU A 317 -19.81 6.77 17.16
CA GLU A 317 -19.78 6.06 18.44
C GLU A 317 -18.59 6.54 19.29
N PHE A 318 -17.42 6.76 18.67
CA PHE A 318 -16.25 7.30 19.35
C PHE A 318 -16.52 8.70 19.93
N LEU A 319 -17.07 9.62 19.11
CA LEU A 319 -17.41 10.98 19.56
C LEU A 319 -18.44 10.99 20.70
N ALA A 320 -19.37 10.03 20.72
CA ALA A 320 -20.35 9.91 21.80
C ALA A 320 -19.71 9.46 23.14
N LEU A 321 -18.64 8.68 23.08
CA LEU A 321 -17.89 8.23 24.26
C LEU A 321 -16.93 9.31 24.77
N TYR A 322 -16.32 10.04 23.85
CA TYR A 322 -15.25 11.01 24.12
C TYR A 322 -15.54 12.37 23.46
N PRO A 323 -16.60 13.09 23.90
CA PRO A 323 -17.06 14.32 23.26
C PRO A 323 -16.07 15.49 23.38
N GLU A 324 -15.19 15.46 24.38
CA GLU A 324 -14.13 16.47 24.60
C GLU A 324 -12.77 16.00 24.07
N GLY A 325 -12.74 14.89 23.31
CA GLY A 325 -11.52 14.19 22.97
C GLY A 325 -11.00 13.34 24.13
N ARG A 326 -9.99 12.52 23.83
CA ARG A 326 -9.31 11.65 24.80
C ARG A 326 -7.81 11.77 24.60
N GLU A 327 -7.08 12.11 25.66
CA GLU A 327 -5.63 11.93 25.72
C GLU A 327 -5.36 10.50 26.20
N ILE A 328 -4.52 9.72 25.49
CA ILE A 328 -4.07 8.41 25.97
C ILE A 328 -2.53 8.39 25.93
N GLY A 329 -1.97 7.74 26.95
CA GLY A 329 -0.54 7.79 27.23
C GLY A 329 0.26 6.94 26.25
N GLU A 330 1.34 7.50 25.71
CA GLU A 330 2.34 6.72 24.98
C GLU A 330 2.95 5.62 25.86
N MET A 331 3.35 4.49 25.25
CA MET A 331 3.98 3.38 25.98
C MET A 331 5.30 3.78 26.65
N ASP A 332 5.46 3.42 27.92
CA ASP A 332 6.73 3.62 28.66
C ASP A 332 7.87 2.65 28.24
N LEU A 333 7.62 1.56 27.49
CA LEU A 333 8.66 0.57 27.13
C LEU A 333 8.35 -0.26 25.85
N PRO A 334 9.37 -0.54 25.03
CA PRO A 334 10.12 0.44 24.28
C PRO A 334 9.36 0.85 23.01
N HIS A 335 9.66 2.04 22.50
CA HIS A 335 9.45 2.43 21.12
C HIS A 335 10.22 1.52 20.13
N ALA A 336 9.91 0.24 20.04
CA ALA A 336 10.06 -0.41 18.76
C ALA A 336 8.87 0.08 17.94
N LYS A 337 9.03 1.24 17.26
CA LYS A 337 8.34 1.39 15.97
C LYS A 337 8.52 0.05 15.28
N SER A 338 7.42 -0.63 15.02
CA SER A 338 7.40 -1.92 14.34
C SER A 338 8.48 -1.92 13.28
N ARG A 339 9.39 -2.88 13.37
CA ARG A 339 10.57 -2.81 12.51
C ARG A 339 10.10 -2.99 11.08
N ARG A 340 10.32 -1.98 10.23
CA ARG A 340 10.22 -2.11 8.77
C ARG A 340 11.21 -3.16 8.22
N GLN A 341 12.23 -3.51 9.02
CA GLN A 341 13.25 -4.49 8.66
C GLN A 341 13.41 -5.57 9.73
N VAL A 342 13.22 -6.82 9.31
CA VAL A 342 13.40 -8.02 10.15
C VAL A 342 14.87 -8.48 10.07
N PRO A 343 15.52 -8.85 11.20
CA PRO A 343 16.87 -9.40 11.15
C PRO A 343 16.98 -10.59 10.19
N ALA A 344 18.07 -10.65 9.41
CA ALA A 344 18.28 -11.70 8.41
C ALA A 344 18.17 -13.13 8.99
N ALA A 345 18.64 -13.34 10.22
CA ALA A 345 18.52 -14.63 10.92
C ALA A 345 17.05 -15.02 11.20
N THR A 346 16.22 -14.05 11.60
CA THR A 346 14.79 -14.25 11.81
C THR A 346 14.10 -14.54 10.48
N LEU A 347 14.37 -13.77 9.42
CA LEU A 347 13.82 -14.04 8.08
C LEU A 347 14.20 -15.44 7.57
N THR A 348 15.45 -15.85 7.76
CA THR A 348 15.92 -17.19 7.35
C THR A 348 15.17 -18.30 8.10
N ARG A 349 14.97 -18.14 9.42
CA ARG A 349 14.20 -19.09 10.24
C ARG A 349 12.74 -19.17 9.80
N LEU A 350 12.11 -18.01 9.56
CA LEU A 350 10.73 -17.92 9.12
C LEU A 350 10.53 -18.55 7.74
N ALA A 351 11.43 -18.28 6.79
CA ALA A 351 11.42 -18.90 5.47
C ALA A 351 11.58 -20.43 5.53
N ALA A 352 12.49 -20.94 6.37
CA ALA A 352 12.65 -22.38 6.57
C ALA A 352 11.36 -23.01 7.14
N ARG A 353 10.73 -22.35 8.11
CA ARG A 353 9.48 -22.81 8.71
C ARG A 353 8.33 -22.83 7.72
N ALA A 354 8.19 -21.80 6.89
CA ALA A 354 7.17 -21.78 5.87
C ALA A 354 7.36 -22.86 4.80
N ALA A 355 8.61 -23.15 4.43
CA ALA A 355 8.92 -24.28 3.55
C ALA A 355 8.45 -25.64 4.15
N GLU A 356 8.58 -25.83 5.47
CA GLU A 356 8.02 -27.01 6.16
C GLU A 356 6.49 -27.09 6.07
N LEU A 357 5.81 -25.95 6.18
CA LEU A 357 4.35 -25.86 6.11
C LEU A 357 3.83 -26.10 4.68
N CYS A 358 4.51 -25.58 3.66
CA CYS A 358 4.17 -25.80 2.25
C CYS A 358 4.45 -27.25 1.79
N GLY A 359 5.38 -27.96 2.45
CA GLY A 359 5.77 -29.33 2.10
C GLY A 359 4.96 -30.45 2.80
N ALA A 360 4.04 -30.12 3.71
CA ALA A 360 3.23 -31.10 4.42
C ALA A 360 1.92 -31.38 3.65
N PRO A 361 1.57 -32.64 3.32
CA PRO A 361 0.28 -32.92 2.71
C PRO A 361 -0.84 -32.48 3.64
N MET A 362 -1.72 -31.60 3.15
CA MET A 362 -2.96 -31.19 3.81
C MET A 362 -3.65 -32.44 4.38
N ARG A 363 -3.62 -32.59 5.72
CA ARG A 363 -4.45 -33.58 6.38
C ARG A 363 -5.90 -33.19 6.12
N ALA A 364 -6.59 -34.01 5.33
CA ALA A 364 -8.03 -33.92 5.16
C ALA A 364 -8.68 -33.88 6.54
N ALA A 365 -9.49 -32.85 6.78
CA ALA A 365 -10.30 -32.72 7.97
C ALA A 365 -11.16 -33.99 8.16
N ALA A 366 -11.17 -34.52 9.38
CA ALA A 366 -12.06 -35.59 9.82
C ALA A 366 -13.13 -35.00 10.75
#